data_AF-N9BJV0-F1
#
_entry.id   AF-N9BJV0-F1
#
_cell.length_a   1.000
_cell.length_b   1.000
_cell.length_c   1.000
_cell.angle_alpha   90.00
_cell.angle_beta   90.00
_cell.angle_gamma   90.00
#
_symmetry.space_group_name_H-M   'P 1'
#
loop_
_entity.id
_entity.type
_entity.pdbx_description
1 polymer ?
#
loop_
_entity_poly.entity_id
_entity_poly.type
_entity_poly.pdbx_seq_one_letter_code
_entity_poly.pdbx_strand_id
1 'polypeptide(L)'
;MKKENQPLDRQQLLIDLYTQYLFGKITLGQLLSHLRKNVLGLSQEKYAAMVGISRRTLTDIEQDKGQLTQVVLDKVFKPLGLKAGLVPTHEHIVHKVIQPSSD
;
A
#
# COMPACT_ATOMS: atom_id res chain seq x y z
N MET A 1 -12.03 19.02 16.46
CA MET A 1 -11.81 19.66 15.14
C MET A 1 -11.07 18.66 14.27
N LYS A 2 -11.72 18.09 13.25
CA LYS A 2 -11.09 17.14 12.32
C LYS A 2 -10.16 17.96 11.41
N LYS A 3 -8.84 17.79 11.54
CA LYS A 3 -7.88 18.46 10.65
C LYS A 3 -8.19 18.02 9.22
N GLU A 4 -8.59 18.98 8.40
CA GLU A 4 -8.77 18.84 6.97
C GLU A 4 -7.42 18.45 6.37
N ASN A 5 -7.35 17.22 5.84
CA ASN A 5 -6.13 16.54 5.41
C ASN A 5 -5.33 17.38 4.39
N GLN A 6 -4.25 18.01 4.84
CA GLN A 6 -3.30 18.69 3.96
C GLN A 6 -2.50 17.67 3.12
N PRO A 7 -2.12 18.00 1.88
CA PRO A 7 -1.37 17.11 0.98
C PRO A 7 -0.09 16.53 1.59
N LEU A 8 0.58 17.31 2.45
CA LEU A 8 1.83 16.93 3.14
C LEU A 8 1.64 15.74 4.09
N ASP A 9 0.49 15.62 4.75
CA ASP A 9 0.21 14.55 5.71
C ASP A 9 0.02 13.20 5.00
N ARG A 10 -0.62 13.22 3.82
CA ARG A 10 -0.86 12.02 3.02
C ARG A 10 0.42 11.45 2.41
N GLN A 11 1.31 12.33 1.94
CA GLN A 11 2.59 11.91 1.40
C GLN A 11 3.46 11.30 2.50
N GLN A 12 3.52 11.93 3.67
CA GLN A 12 4.27 11.40 4.80
C GLN A 12 3.73 10.05 5.26
N LEU A 13 2.40 9.90 5.32
CA LEU A 13 1.76 8.64 5.66
C LEU A 13 2.07 7.53 4.64
N LEU A 14 2.08 7.85 3.34
CA LEU A 14 2.47 6.89 2.31
C LEU A 14 3.91 6.42 2.51
N ILE A 15 4.83 7.36 2.75
CA ILE A 15 6.26 7.05 2.99
C ILE A 15 6.39 6.16 4.23
N ASP A 16 5.71 6.49 5.33
CA ASP A 16 5.79 5.72 6.57
C ASP A 16 5.24 4.29 6.39
N LEU A 17 4.04 4.14 5.82
CA LEU A 17 3.45 2.83 5.56
C LEU A 17 4.29 1.99 4.61
N TYR A 18 4.83 2.59 3.55
CA TYR A 18 5.69 1.88 2.61
C TYR A 18 7.02 1.46 3.25
N THR A 19 7.60 2.32 4.10
CA THR A 19 8.79 1.99 4.88
C THR A 19 8.51 0.81 5.82
N GLN A 20 7.39 0.83 6.54
CA GLN A 20 6.97 -0.30 7.39
C GLN A 20 6.79 -1.59 6.60
N TYR A 21 6.22 -1.52 5.39
CA TYR A 21 6.09 -2.66 4.49
C TYR A 21 7.45 -3.22 4.06
N LEU A 22 8.38 -2.35 3.64
CA LEU A 22 9.73 -2.78 3.25
C LEU A 22 10.51 -3.42 4.40
N PHE A 23 10.29 -2.96 5.63
CA PHE A 23 10.85 -3.59 6.84
C PHE A 23 10.06 -4.82 7.33
N GLY A 24 9.05 -5.29 6.58
CA GLY A 24 8.26 -6.46 6.95
C GLY A 24 7.40 -6.28 8.20
N LYS A 25 7.20 -5.05 8.68
CA LYS A 25 6.37 -4.74 9.87
C LYS A 25 4.88 -4.85 9.58
N ILE A 26 4.49 -4.60 8.34
CA ILE A 26 3.12 -4.78 7.85
C ILE A 26 3.13 -5.60 6.56
N THR A 27 2.04 -6.33 6.33
CA THR A 27 1.84 -7.10 5.11
C THR A 27 1.39 -6.22 3.93
N LEU A 28 1.39 -6.79 2.73
CA LEU A 28 0.88 -6.11 1.54
C LEU A 28 -0.62 -5.80 1.66
N GLY A 29 -1.40 -6.73 2.22
CA GLY A 29 -2.83 -6.53 2.49
C GLY A 29 -3.09 -5.42 3.49
N GLN A 30 -2.31 -5.36 4.57
CA GLN A 30 -2.37 -4.28 5.56
C GLN A 30 -2.00 -2.93 4.94
N LEU A 31 -0.91 -2.87 4.16
CA LEU A 31 -0.50 -1.66 3.43
C LEU A 31 -1.66 -1.12 2.57
N LEU A 32 -2.28 -1.98 1.76
CA LEU A 32 -3.42 -1.61 0.93
C LEU A 32 -4.60 -1.08 1.77
N SER A 33 -4.95 -1.78 2.86
CA SER A 33 -6.06 -1.39 3.73
C SER A 33 -5.82 -0.01 4.36
N HIS A 34 -4.59 0.25 4.83
CA HIS A 34 -4.21 1.53 5.42
C HIS A 34 -4.23 2.66 4.39
N LEU A 35 -3.64 2.45 3.21
CA LEU A 35 -3.65 3.45 2.15
C LEU A 35 -5.08 3.77 1.68
N ARG A 36 -5.93 2.76 1.47
CA ARG A 36 -7.33 2.97 1.09
C ARG A 36 -8.09 3.79 2.13
N LYS A 37 -7.96 3.46 3.42
CA LYS A 37 -8.70 4.12 4.50
C LYS A 37 -8.18 5.51 4.81
N ASN A 38 -6.86 5.67 4.90
CA ASN A 38 -6.26 6.87 5.47
C ASN A 38 -5.80 7.88 4.40
N VAL A 39 -5.41 7.41 3.20
CA VAL A 39 -5.01 8.29 2.10
C VAL A 39 -6.22 8.67 1.24
N LEU A 40 -7.03 7.68 0.85
CA LEU A 40 -8.18 7.90 -0.04
C LEU A 40 -9.52 8.09 0.69
N GLY A 41 -9.65 7.63 1.94
CA GLY A 41 -10.91 7.74 2.69
C GLY A 41 -12.04 6.88 2.12
N LEU A 42 -11.74 5.82 1.36
CA LEU A 42 -12.74 5.02 0.66
C LEU A 42 -13.12 3.75 1.41
N SER A 43 -14.41 3.38 1.34
CA SER A 43 -14.86 2.05 1.75
C SER A 43 -14.33 0.97 0.81
N GLN A 44 -14.31 -0.29 1.26
CA GLN A 44 -13.92 -1.41 0.40
C GLN A 44 -14.79 -1.48 -0.86
N GLU A 45 -16.08 -1.22 -0.74
CA GLU A 45 -17.03 -1.25 -1.85
C GLU A 45 -16.72 -0.18 -2.90
N LYS A 46 -16.51 1.07 -2.47
CA LYS A 46 -16.15 2.17 -3.38
C LYS A 46 -14.80 1.92 -4.05
N TYR A 47 -13.83 1.43 -3.29
CA TYR A 47 -12.50 1.15 -3.82
C TYR A 47 -12.50 -0.01 -4.82
N ALA A 48 -13.17 -1.12 -4.50
CA ALA A 48 -13.29 -2.27 -5.38
C ALA A 48 -13.98 -1.90 -6.70
N ALA A 49 -15.03 -1.09 -6.65
CA ALA A 49 -15.67 -0.56 -7.85
C ALA A 49 -14.73 0.32 -8.68
N MET A 50 -13.95 1.20 -8.02
CA MET A 50 -12.98 2.08 -8.67
C MET A 50 -11.85 1.32 -9.39
N VAL A 51 -11.33 0.24 -8.79
CA VAL A 51 -10.26 -0.58 -9.40
C VAL A 51 -10.78 -1.73 -10.27
N GLY A 52 -12.10 -1.90 -10.37
CA GLY A 52 -12.74 -2.91 -11.21
C GLY A 52 -12.54 -4.35 -10.73
N ILE A 53 -12.64 -4.59 -9.41
CA ILE A 53 -12.61 -5.94 -8.81
C ILE A 53 -13.82 -6.15 -7.89
N SER A 54 -14.08 -7.40 -7.51
CA SER A 54 -15.13 -7.68 -6.53
C SER A 54 -14.72 -7.21 -5.12
N ARG A 55 -15.69 -6.80 -4.29
CA ARG A 55 -15.47 -6.47 -2.87
C ARG A 55 -14.83 -7.65 -2.12
N ARG A 56 -15.21 -8.88 -2.46
CA ARG A 56 -14.64 -10.10 -1.90
C ARG A 56 -13.15 -10.21 -2.23
N THR A 57 -12.78 -10.02 -3.49
CA THR A 57 -11.38 -10.01 -3.93
C THR A 57 -10.58 -8.96 -3.16
N LEU A 58 -11.10 -7.74 -3.00
CA LEU A 58 -10.42 -6.72 -2.20
C LEU A 58 -10.25 -7.15 -0.74
N THR A 59 -11.25 -7.80 -0.15
CA THR A 59 -11.19 -8.31 1.23
C THR A 59 -10.15 -9.41 1.37
N ASP A 60 -10.10 -10.34 0.41
CA ASP A 60 -9.11 -11.41 0.40
C ASP A 60 -7.70 -10.82 0.31
N ILE A 61 -7.47 -9.82 -0.56
CA ILE A 61 -6.20 -9.10 -0.65
C ILE A 61 -5.83 -8.45 0.69
N GLU A 62 -6.75 -7.68 1.29
CA GLU A 62 -6.49 -6.96 2.55
C GLU A 62 -6.30 -7.86 3.76
N GLN A 63 -6.72 -9.12 3.67
CA GLN A 63 -6.51 -10.15 4.70
C GLN A 63 -5.33 -11.08 4.37
N ASP A 64 -4.56 -10.77 3.33
CA ASP A 64 -3.44 -11.60 2.84
C ASP A 64 -3.89 -13.04 2.49
N LYS A 65 -5.11 -13.17 1.96
CA LYS A 65 -5.74 -14.43 1.56
C LYS A 65 -5.78 -14.58 0.04
N GLY A 66 -5.57 -15.81 -0.40
CA GLY A 66 -5.72 -16.22 -1.79
C GLY A 66 -4.46 -15.96 -2.63
N GLN A 67 -4.43 -16.60 -3.80
CA GLN A 67 -3.38 -16.41 -4.80
C GLN A 67 -3.74 -15.21 -5.67
N LEU A 68 -2.98 -14.12 -5.53
CA LEU A 68 -3.19 -12.90 -6.32
C LEU A 68 -2.28 -12.90 -7.53
N THR A 69 -2.84 -12.56 -8.69
CA THR A 69 -2.02 -12.35 -9.88
C THR A 69 -1.38 -10.97 -9.82
N GLN A 70 -0.20 -10.82 -10.43
CA GLN A 70 0.47 -9.52 -10.59
C GLN A 70 -0.45 -8.48 -11.24
N VAL A 71 -1.28 -8.90 -12.20
CA VAL A 71 -2.27 -8.03 -12.87
C VAL A 71 -3.28 -7.44 -11.88
N VAL A 72 -3.76 -8.21 -10.90
CA VAL A 72 -4.69 -7.72 -9.88
C VAL A 72 -3.97 -6.76 -8.93
N LEU A 73 -2.74 -7.08 -8.53
CA LEU A 73 -1.93 -6.18 -7.69
C LEU A 73 -1.70 -4.84 -8.37
N ASP A 74 -1.27 -4.83 -9.64
CA ASP A 74 -1.06 -3.60 -10.40
C ASP A 74 -2.34 -2.77 -10.50
N LYS A 75 -3.49 -3.39 -10.77
CA LYS A 75 -4.78 -2.68 -10.79
C LYS A 75 -5.12 -2.03 -9.45
N VAL A 76 -4.88 -2.76 -8.37
CA VAL A 76 -5.25 -2.37 -7.01
C VAL A 76 -4.32 -1.30 -6.46
N PHE A 77 -3.05 -1.28 -6.83
CA PHE A 77 -2.08 -0.29 -6.34
C PHE A 77 -1.92 0.94 -7.24
N LYS A 78 -2.31 0.86 -8.52
CA LYS A 78 -2.22 1.98 -9.47
C LYS A 78 -2.87 3.29 -9.00
N PRO A 79 -4.09 3.31 -8.41
CA PRO A 79 -4.69 4.56 -7.92
C PRO A 79 -3.96 5.19 -6.73
N LEU A 80 -3.10 4.42 -6.06
CA LEU A 80 -2.28 4.86 -4.93
C LEU A 80 -0.91 5.37 -5.38
N GLY A 81 -0.64 5.43 -6.69
CA GLY A 81 0.67 5.78 -7.24
C GLY A 81 1.73 4.68 -7.04
N LEU A 82 1.31 3.46 -6.75
CA LEU A 82 2.18 2.31 -6.50
C LEU A 82 2.06 1.30 -7.65
N LYS A 83 3.15 0.60 -7.94
CA LYS A 83 3.22 -0.49 -8.93
C LYS A 83 3.71 -1.75 -8.23
N ALA A 84 3.15 -2.91 -8.57
CA ALA A 84 3.65 -4.17 -8.04
C ALA A 84 5.06 -4.45 -8.59
N GLY A 85 5.94 -4.95 -7.74
CA GLY A 85 7.34 -5.18 -8.07
C GLY A 85 8.07 -6.00 -7.02
N LEU A 86 9.34 -6.28 -7.29
CA LEU A 86 10.21 -6.99 -6.36
C LEU A 86 10.64 -6.05 -5.24
N VAL A 87 10.67 -6.57 -4.02
CA VAL A 87 11.25 -5.90 -2.85
C VAL A 87 12.34 -6.78 -2.26
N PRO A 88 13.39 -6.20 -1.64
CA PRO A 88 14.40 -7.00 -0.97
C PRO A 88 13.79 -7.79 0.19
N THR A 89 14.21 -9.05 0.35
CA THR A 89 13.79 -9.90 1.48
C THR A 89 14.67 -9.72 2.71
N HIS A 90 15.86 -9.14 2.53
CA HIS A 90 16.82 -8.93 3.60
C HIS A 90 16.79 -7.48 4.07
N GLU A 91 16.52 -7.28 5.36
CA GLU A 91 16.41 -5.96 5.98
C GLU A 91 17.65 -5.07 5.75
N HIS A 92 18.86 -5.63 5.82
CA HIS A 92 20.08 -4.86 5.59
C HIS A 92 20.19 -4.28 4.16
N ILE A 93 19.56 -4.92 3.17
CA ILE A 93 19.47 -4.40 1.80
C ILE A 93 18.46 -3.25 1.77
N VAL A 94 17.33 -3.41 2.45
CA VAL A 94 16.30 -2.37 2.57
C VAL A 94 16.89 -1.08 3.15
N HIS A 95 17.66 -1.17 4.23
CA HIS A 95 18.35 -0.01 4.83
C HIS A 95 19.24 0.73 3.82
N LYS A 96 20.03 0.00 3.02
CA LYS A 96 20.90 0.58 1.99
C LYS A 96 20.14 1.21 0.81
N VAL A 97 18.96 0.68 0.48
CA VAL A 97 18.13 1.17 -0.63
C VAL A 97 17.36 2.43 -0.22
N ILE A 98 16.82 2.48 1.00
CA ILE A 98 16.02 3.61 1.48
C ILE A 98 16.92 4.76 1.97
N GLN A 99 18.07 4.45 2.56
CA GLN A 99 19.09 5.43 2.94
C GLN A 99 20.34 5.22 2.08
N PRO A 100 20.32 5.64 0.80
CA PRO A 100 21.55 5.65 0.04
C PRO A 100 22.55 6.52 0.81
N SER A 101 23.68 5.93 1.19
CA SER A 101 24.77 6.62 1.86
C SER A 101 24.98 7.98 1.19
N SER A 102 24.93 9.05 1.99
CA SER A 102 25.48 10.34 1.55
C SER A 102 26.99 10.16 1.53
N ASP A 103 27.53 9.65 0.42
CA ASP A 103 28.94 9.82 0.08
C ASP A 103 29.18 11.25 -0.41
#